data_AF-A0A0F9AMB6-F1
#
_entry.id   AF-A0A0F9AMB6-F1
#
_cell.length_a   1.000
_cell.length_b   1.000
_cell.length_c   1.000
_cell.angle_alpha   90.00
_cell.angle_beta   90.00
_cell.angle_gamma   90.00
#
_symmetry.space_group_name_H-M   'P 1'
#
loop_
_entity.id
_entity.type
_entity.pdbx_description
1 polymer ?
#
loop_
_entity_poly.entity_id
_entity_poly.type
_entity_poly.pdbx_seq_one_letter_code
_entity_poly.pdbx_strand_id
1 'polypeptide(L)'
;TSTTVVTQSNDLETAIGELDAAIGELDAVLGPVEDQQDILFTANVTAQTAVDSFSITGAGSPILPVAEWVKWFVTVEDVSTPTKRRSSEIDAITDGTTLDFTDFARLKLGTNITGLGITVELVGSPAQLQLLVTSSGGVDVTVKRLGFGTFN
;
A
#
# COMPACT_ATOMS: atom_id res chain seq x y z
N THR A 1 -57.20 -19.78 3.89
CA THR A 1 -56.92 -18.33 3.73
C THR A 1 -55.55 -18.21 3.13
N SER A 2 -55.47 -17.83 1.85
CA SER A 2 -54.20 -17.63 1.15
C SER A 2 -53.63 -16.30 1.63
N THR A 3 -52.62 -16.30 2.49
CA THR A 3 -51.86 -15.10 2.83
C THR A 3 -51.01 -14.75 1.62
N THR A 4 -51.44 -13.70 0.96
CA THR A 4 -50.96 -13.13 -0.29
C THR A 4 -49.44 -13.04 -0.33
N VAL A 5 -48.86 -13.67 -1.35
CA VAL A 5 -47.43 -13.60 -1.73
C VAL A 5 -46.91 -12.16 -1.84
N VAL A 6 -47.81 -11.18 -2.00
CA VAL A 6 -47.51 -9.74 -2.06
C VAL A 6 -46.93 -9.18 -0.76
N THR A 7 -47.32 -9.67 0.43
CA THR A 7 -46.75 -9.17 1.69
C THR A 7 -45.31 -9.65 1.87
N GLN A 8 -45.03 -10.91 1.48
CA GLN A 8 -43.67 -11.45 1.48
C GLN A 8 -42.78 -10.75 0.44
N SER A 9 -43.33 -10.30 -0.69
CA SER A 9 -42.58 -9.56 -1.72
C SER A 9 -42.06 -8.23 -1.19
N ASN A 10 -42.89 -7.46 -0.48
CA ASN A 10 -42.48 -6.15 0.05
C ASN A 10 -41.41 -6.29 1.14
N ASP A 11 -41.55 -7.30 2.01
CA ASP A 11 -40.57 -7.58 3.06
C ASP A 11 -39.22 -8.04 2.44
N LEU A 12 -39.27 -8.81 1.35
CA LEU A 12 -38.09 -9.22 0.60
C LEU A 12 -37.42 -8.06 -0.13
N GLU A 13 -38.19 -7.19 -0.79
CA GLU A 13 -37.67 -5.99 -1.46
C GLU A 13 -36.97 -5.06 -0.46
N THR A 14 -37.53 -4.90 0.74
CA THR A 14 -36.93 -4.13 1.82
C THR A 14 -35.61 -4.76 2.29
N ALA A 15 -35.61 -6.07 2.56
CA ALA A 15 -34.41 -6.78 2.99
C ALA A 15 -33.30 -6.78 1.93
N ILE A 16 -33.65 -6.83 0.64
CA ILE A 16 -32.70 -6.72 -0.47
C ILE A 16 -32.10 -5.31 -0.53
N GLY A 17 -32.90 -4.26 -0.35
CA GLY A 17 -32.40 -2.88 -0.32
C GLY A 17 -31.47 -2.60 0.86
N GLU A 18 -31.77 -3.13 2.04
CA GLU A 18 -30.88 -3.05 3.21
C GLU A 18 -29.56 -3.80 2.98
N LEU A 19 -29.62 -4.98 2.35
CA LEU A 19 -28.43 -5.75 2.01
C LEU A 19 -27.57 -5.04 0.95
N ASP A 20 -28.19 -4.45 -0.08
CA ASP A 20 -27.49 -3.70 -1.13
C ASP A 20 -26.76 -2.48 -0.54
N ALA A 21 -27.41 -1.75 0.38
CA ALA A 21 -26.80 -0.65 1.11
C ALA A 21 -25.62 -1.13 1.97
N ALA A 22 -25.78 -2.23 2.72
CA ALA A 22 -24.70 -2.80 3.54
C ALA A 22 -23.51 -3.30 2.69
N ILE A 23 -23.77 -3.87 1.51
CA ILE A 23 -22.73 -4.27 0.56
C ILE A 23 -22.03 -3.04 0.00
N GLY A 24 -22.75 -1.97 -0.35
CA GLY A 24 -22.16 -0.72 -0.80
C GLY A 24 -21.29 -0.04 0.27
N GLU A 25 -21.73 -0.06 1.53
CA GLU A 25 -20.92 0.40 2.66
C GLU A 25 -19.67 -0.46 2.86
N LEU A 26 -19.80 -1.79 2.75
CA LEU A 26 -18.67 -2.71 2.86
C LEU A 26 -17.67 -2.53 1.72
N ASP A 27 -18.12 -2.34 0.48
CA ASP A 27 -17.28 -2.06 -0.69
C ASP A 27 -16.56 -0.71 -0.55
N ALA A 28 -17.25 0.31 0.00
CA ALA A 28 -16.62 1.60 0.30
C ALA A 28 -15.57 1.51 1.43
N VAL A 29 -15.79 0.63 2.42
CA VAL A 29 -14.85 0.41 3.53
C VAL A 29 -13.64 -0.44 3.09
N LEU A 30 -13.87 -1.48 2.29
CA LEU A 30 -12.83 -2.39 1.84
C LEU A 30 -12.05 -1.85 0.63
N GLY A 31 -12.65 -0.93 -0.15
CA GLY A 31 -12.14 -0.57 -1.46
C GLY A 31 -12.14 -1.76 -2.42
N PRO A 32 -11.59 -1.60 -3.65
CA PRO A 32 -11.38 -2.74 -4.54
C PRO A 32 -10.55 -3.82 -3.82
N VAL A 33 -11.06 -5.06 -3.80
CA VAL A 33 -10.36 -6.26 -3.31
C VAL A 33 -9.25 -6.66 -4.29
N GLU A 34 -8.35 -5.72 -4.63
CA GLU A 34 -7.26 -5.98 -5.56
C GLU A 34 -5.91 -6.20 -4.84
N ASP A 35 -5.58 -5.55 -3.72
CA ASP A 35 -4.15 -5.50 -3.31
C ASP A 35 -3.82 -5.93 -1.87
N GLN A 36 -4.02 -7.22 -1.54
CA GLN A 36 -3.15 -7.86 -0.53
C GLN A 36 -1.94 -8.58 -1.15
N GLN A 37 -1.79 -8.59 -2.48
CA GLN A 37 -0.77 -9.40 -3.16
C GLN A 37 -0.04 -8.75 -4.34
N ASP A 38 -0.21 -7.45 -4.60
CA ASP A 38 0.48 -6.89 -5.77
C ASP A 38 2.00 -6.85 -5.57
N ILE A 39 2.69 -7.54 -6.47
CA ILE A 39 4.13 -7.54 -6.56
C ILE A 39 4.47 -6.49 -7.61
N LEU A 40 4.86 -5.31 -7.16
CA LEU A 40 5.24 -4.23 -8.05
C LEU A 40 6.67 -4.46 -8.55
N PHE A 41 6.88 -4.32 -9.85
CA PHE A 41 8.18 -4.41 -10.47
C PHE A 41 8.53 -3.12 -11.19
N THR A 42 9.68 -2.53 -10.84
CA THR A 42 10.24 -1.36 -11.51
C THR A 42 11.61 -1.71 -12.07
N ALA A 43 11.73 -1.70 -13.39
CA ALA A 43 12.98 -2.04 -14.07
C ALA A 43 13.94 -0.84 -14.17
N ASN A 44 15.23 -1.11 -14.11
CA ASN A 44 16.32 -0.19 -14.45
C ASN A 44 16.24 1.19 -13.78
N VAL A 45 16.00 1.22 -12.47
CA VAL A 45 16.07 2.43 -11.64
C VAL A 45 17.51 2.95 -11.61
N THR A 46 17.73 4.19 -12.05
CA THR A 46 19.05 4.85 -12.18
C THR A 46 19.11 6.23 -11.51
N ALA A 47 17.99 6.65 -10.91
CA ALA A 47 17.82 7.89 -10.16
C ALA A 47 16.76 7.64 -9.08
N GLN A 48 16.39 8.66 -8.30
CA GLN A 48 15.29 8.54 -7.34
C GLN A 48 13.98 8.27 -8.09
N THR A 49 13.36 7.12 -7.81
CA THR A 49 12.11 6.69 -8.44
C THR A 49 11.15 6.18 -7.37
N ALA A 50 9.89 6.61 -7.43
CA ALA A 50 8.81 6.03 -6.63
C ALA A 50 8.47 4.65 -7.19
N VAL A 51 8.65 3.61 -6.39
CA VAL A 51 8.44 2.20 -6.78
C VAL A 51 7.15 1.61 -6.20
N ASP A 52 6.56 2.29 -5.21
CA ASP A 52 5.21 2.05 -4.72
C ASP A 52 4.64 3.34 -4.11
N SER A 53 3.31 3.44 -4.00
CA SER A 53 2.60 4.54 -3.36
C SER A 53 1.36 4.06 -2.61
N PHE A 54 1.16 4.56 -1.41
CA PHE A 54 0.00 4.26 -0.55
C PHE A 54 -0.76 5.56 -0.24
N SER A 55 -2.04 5.60 -0.55
CA SER A 55 -2.89 6.76 -0.27
C SER A 55 -3.38 6.73 1.17
N ILE A 56 -3.28 7.87 1.86
CA ILE A 56 -3.70 7.97 3.25
C ILE A 56 -5.20 8.21 3.30
N THR A 57 -5.93 7.33 4.00
CA THR A 57 -7.40 7.31 3.99
C THR A 57 -7.97 8.45 4.83
N GLY A 58 -7.25 8.90 5.87
CA GLY A 58 -7.61 10.03 6.72
C GLY A 58 -7.15 11.42 6.24
N ALA A 59 -6.40 11.54 5.14
CA ALA A 59 -5.79 12.80 4.74
C ALA A 59 -6.84 13.84 4.31
N GLY A 60 -7.08 14.84 5.15
CA GLY A 60 -8.00 15.96 4.89
C GLY A 60 -9.30 15.95 5.68
N SER A 61 -9.55 14.94 6.52
CA SER A 61 -10.69 14.95 7.45
C SER A 61 -10.39 15.84 8.66
N PRO A 62 -11.27 16.81 9.00
CA PRO A 62 -11.03 17.74 10.12
C PRO A 62 -11.23 17.12 11.51
N ILE A 63 -11.62 15.84 11.60
CA ILE A 63 -12.20 15.27 12.83
C ILE A 63 -11.24 14.37 13.60
N LEU A 64 -10.04 14.03 13.06
CA LEU A 64 -8.83 13.57 13.77
C LEU A 64 -7.83 13.06 12.70
N PRO A 65 -6.53 13.40 12.76
CA PRO A 65 -5.54 12.70 11.93
C PRO A 65 -5.53 11.23 12.36
N VAL A 66 -5.95 10.35 11.46
CA VAL A 66 -5.88 8.91 11.70
C VAL A 66 -4.43 8.51 11.40
N ALA A 67 -3.71 8.08 12.43
CA ALA A 67 -2.38 7.54 12.22
C ALA A 67 -2.49 6.25 11.40
N GLU A 68 -1.70 6.17 10.35
CA GLU A 68 -1.66 5.05 9.43
C GLU A 68 -0.25 4.45 9.36
N TRP A 69 -0.18 3.16 9.04
CA TRP A 69 1.07 2.43 8.85
C TRP A 69 1.03 1.62 7.56
N VAL A 70 2.21 1.35 7.01
CA VAL A 70 2.40 0.50 5.84
C VAL A 70 3.75 -0.21 5.93
N LYS A 71 3.76 -1.48 5.55
CA LYS A 71 4.94 -2.33 5.56
C LYS A 71 5.22 -2.90 4.17
N TRP A 72 6.47 -2.83 3.74
CA TRP A 72 6.94 -3.38 2.47
C TRP A 72 8.06 -4.40 2.67
N PHE A 73 8.10 -5.36 1.75
CA PHE A 73 9.27 -6.19 1.47
C PHE A 73 9.86 -5.76 0.12
N VAL A 74 11.13 -5.42 0.10
CA VAL A 74 11.81 -4.90 -1.09
C VAL A 74 12.96 -5.84 -1.44
N THR A 75 13.05 -6.20 -2.71
CA THR A 75 14.24 -6.87 -3.27
C THR A 75 14.78 -6.06 -4.44
N VAL A 76 16.11 -5.95 -4.51
CA VAL A 76 16.81 -5.19 -5.56
C VAL A 76 17.90 -6.06 -6.17
N GLU A 77 18.02 -6.01 -7.49
CA GLU A 77 19.07 -6.65 -8.28
C GLU A 77 19.84 -5.62 -9.10
N ASP A 78 21.17 -5.69 -9.12
CA ASP A 78 22.00 -4.89 -10.02
C ASP A 78 21.90 -5.42 -11.46
N VAL A 79 21.44 -4.59 -12.39
CA VAL A 79 21.21 -4.97 -13.80
C VAL A 79 22.51 -5.41 -14.48
N SER A 80 23.63 -4.75 -14.17
CA SER A 80 24.93 -5.06 -14.77
C SER A 80 25.59 -6.29 -14.15
N THR A 81 25.28 -6.59 -12.89
CA THR A 81 25.85 -7.69 -12.13
C THR A 81 24.76 -8.40 -11.30
N PRO A 82 23.95 -9.29 -11.90
CA PRO A 82 22.79 -9.91 -11.24
C PRO A 82 23.08 -10.72 -9.96
N THR A 83 24.36 -11.04 -9.70
CA THR A 83 24.80 -11.68 -8.46
C THR A 83 24.84 -10.73 -7.26
N LYS A 84 24.81 -9.41 -7.49
CA LYS A 84 24.62 -8.41 -6.44
C LYS A 84 23.13 -8.22 -6.21
N ARG A 85 22.66 -8.68 -5.06
CA ARG A 85 21.25 -8.57 -4.67
C ARG A 85 21.12 -8.00 -3.27
N ARG A 86 19.99 -7.35 -3.03
CA ARG A 86 19.62 -6.74 -1.76
C ARG A 86 18.19 -7.16 -1.41
N SER A 87 17.95 -7.37 -0.13
CA SER A 87 16.59 -7.47 0.40
C SER A 87 16.48 -6.72 1.72
N SER A 88 15.32 -6.11 1.98
CA SER A 88 15.01 -5.39 3.21
C SER A 88 13.49 -5.35 3.46
N GLU A 89 13.14 -5.14 4.72
CA GLU A 89 11.79 -4.78 5.13
C GLU A 89 11.75 -3.28 5.48
N ILE A 90 10.71 -2.60 5.03
CA ILE A 90 10.47 -1.19 5.28
C ILE A 90 9.16 -1.07 6.05
N ASP A 91 9.16 -0.36 7.17
CA ASP A 91 7.97 -0.06 7.97
C ASP A 91 7.88 1.46 8.14
N ALA A 92 6.71 2.02 7.84
CA ALA A 92 6.49 3.46 7.85
C ALA A 92 5.17 3.79 8.55
N ILE A 93 5.18 4.88 9.29
CA ILE A 93 4.03 5.42 10.01
C ILE A 93 3.85 6.91 9.71
N THR A 94 2.61 7.36 9.67
CA THR A 94 2.29 8.77 9.42
C THR A 94 1.00 9.17 10.11
N ASP A 95 0.89 10.45 10.49
CA ASP A 95 -0.36 11.10 10.92
C ASP A 95 -1.01 11.93 9.78
N GLY A 96 -0.53 11.78 8.54
CA GLY A 96 -0.93 12.59 7.39
C GLY A 96 -0.15 13.91 7.24
N THR A 97 0.71 14.26 8.19
CA THR A 97 1.57 15.46 8.15
C THR A 97 3.02 15.18 8.49
N THR A 98 3.27 14.27 9.42
CA THR A 98 4.58 13.78 9.83
C THR A 98 4.75 12.35 9.37
N LEU A 99 6.00 11.94 9.15
CA LEU A 99 6.38 10.61 8.69
C LEU A 99 7.60 10.16 9.49
N ASP A 100 7.56 8.92 9.98
CA ASP A 100 8.73 8.19 10.44
C ASP A 100 8.78 6.81 9.78
N PHE A 101 9.98 6.30 9.52
CA PHE A 101 10.16 4.99 8.89
C PHE A 101 11.46 4.32 9.30
N THR A 102 11.48 3.00 9.15
CA THR A 102 12.69 2.19 9.33
C THR A 102 12.90 1.26 8.15
N ASP A 103 14.16 1.11 7.75
CA ASP A 103 14.63 0.07 6.83
C ASP A 103 15.47 -0.91 7.64
N PHE A 104 14.94 -2.11 7.86
CA PHE A 104 15.54 -3.17 8.67
C PHE A 104 15.63 -4.50 7.90
N ALA A 105 16.10 -5.55 8.58
CA ALA A 105 16.36 -6.87 7.97
C ALA A 105 17.20 -6.78 6.68
N ARG A 106 18.21 -5.92 6.74
CA ARG A 106 19.07 -5.55 5.64
C ARG A 106 19.98 -6.72 5.21
N LEU A 107 19.54 -7.56 4.28
CA LEU A 107 20.32 -8.69 3.72
C LEU A 107 20.93 -8.39 2.33
N LYS A 108 22.05 -9.04 2.00
CA LYS A 108 22.67 -8.92 0.68
C LYS A 108 23.28 -10.23 0.21
N LEU A 109 23.35 -10.40 -1.11
CA LEU A 109 24.16 -11.40 -1.79
C LEU A 109 25.18 -10.69 -2.68
N GLY A 110 26.39 -11.24 -2.77
CA GLY A 110 27.49 -10.61 -3.50
C GLY A 110 28.07 -9.38 -2.79
N THR A 111 28.44 -8.36 -3.58
CA THR A 111 28.96 -7.09 -3.07
C THR A 111 27.83 -6.07 -2.92
N ASN A 112 28.12 -4.94 -2.26
CA ASN A 112 27.14 -3.85 -2.16
C ASN A 112 26.78 -3.30 -3.56
N ILE A 113 25.51 -2.98 -3.76
CA ILE A 113 25.06 -2.19 -4.91
C ILE A 113 25.39 -0.72 -4.61
N THR A 114 26.27 -0.13 -5.41
CA THR A 114 26.78 1.23 -5.18
C THR A 114 25.68 2.28 -5.35
N GLY A 115 25.58 3.19 -4.38
CA GLY A 115 24.59 4.28 -4.42
C GLY A 115 23.15 3.84 -4.19
N LEU A 116 22.92 2.57 -3.84
CA LEU A 116 21.59 2.08 -3.50
C LEU A 116 21.09 2.74 -2.20
N GLY A 117 19.92 3.35 -2.27
CA GLY A 117 19.18 3.91 -1.15
C GLY A 117 17.70 3.57 -1.26
N ILE A 118 17.06 3.37 -0.12
CA ILE A 118 15.62 3.14 0.00
C ILE A 118 15.12 4.12 1.05
N THR A 119 14.13 4.94 0.70
CA THR A 119 13.54 5.95 1.58
C THR A 119 12.03 5.94 1.45
N VAL A 120 11.35 6.58 2.40
CA VAL A 120 9.91 6.85 2.32
C VAL A 120 9.70 8.36 2.42
N GLU A 121 8.80 8.91 1.61
CA GLU A 121 8.42 10.31 1.66
C GLU A 121 6.89 10.46 1.73
N LEU A 122 6.45 11.58 2.33
CA LEU A 122 5.06 11.99 2.36
C LEU A 122 4.85 13.09 1.33
N VAL A 123 3.98 12.87 0.34
CA VAL A 123 3.78 13.80 -0.78
C VAL A 123 2.30 14.08 -1.06
N GLY A 124 2.02 15.20 -1.74
CA GLY A 124 0.70 15.49 -2.30
C GLY A 124 -0.34 16.03 -1.30
N SER A 125 -1.55 16.24 -1.81
CA SER A 125 -2.75 16.63 -1.07
C SER A 125 -3.99 16.06 -1.81
N PRO A 126 -4.68 15.04 -1.29
CA PRO A 126 -4.44 14.34 -0.02
C PRO A 126 -3.06 13.67 0.03
N ALA A 127 -2.51 13.55 1.24
CA ALA A 127 -1.16 13.05 1.45
C ALA A 127 -1.04 11.56 1.09
N GLN A 128 0.11 11.18 0.53
CA GLN A 128 0.45 9.81 0.13
C GLN A 128 1.84 9.44 0.64
N LEU A 129 2.01 8.21 1.08
CA LEU A 129 3.32 7.63 1.35
C LEU A 129 3.91 7.07 0.05
N GLN A 130 5.14 7.48 -0.28
CA GLN A 130 5.88 6.96 -1.43
C GLN A 130 7.10 6.20 -0.98
N LEU A 131 7.22 4.95 -1.43
CA LEU A 131 8.45 4.18 -1.31
C LEU A 131 9.36 4.54 -2.48
N LEU A 132 10.54 5.05 -2.16
CA LEU A 132 11.50 5.57 -3.13
C LEU A 132 12.75 4.70 -3.13
N VAL A 133 13.26 4.41 -4.34
CA VAL A 133 14.55 3.75 -4.53
C VAL A 133 15.46 4.68 -5.33
N THR A 134 16.69 4.82 -4.87
CA THR A 134 17.79 5.52 -5.58
C THR A 134 18.91 4.55 -5.86
N SER A 135 19.57 4.66 -7.01
CA SER A 135 20.80 3.94 -7.29
C SER A 135 21.70 4.74 -8.24
N SER A 136 23.01 4.56 -8.15
CA SER A 136 23.98 5.20 -9.08
C SER A 136 24.20 4.39 -10.37
N GLY A 137 23.77 3.13 -10.39
CA GLY A 137 23.71 2.27 -11.57
C GLY A 137 22.32 1.63 -11.70
N GLY A 138 22.02 1.04 -12.85
CA GLY A 138 20.72 0.41 -13.10
C GLY A 138 20.43 -0.72 -12.13
N VAL A 139 19.27 -0.64 -11.45
CA VAL A 139 18.76 -1.71 -10.59
C VAL A 139 17.34 -2.07 -10.94
N ASP A 140 17.02 -3.36 -10.86
CA ASP A 140 15.67 -3.87 -10.94
C ASP A 140 15.12 -4.02 -9.52
N VAL A 141 13.93 -3.47 -9.28
CA VAL A 141 13.29 -3.41 -7.96
C VAL A 141 12.00 -4.21 -7.99
N THR A 142 11.82 -5.09 -7.03
CA THR A 142 10.55 -5.75 -6.75
C THR A 142 10.09 -5.37 -5.35
N VAL A 143 8.84 -4.93 -5.23
CA VAL A 143 8.21 -4.52 -3.98
C VAL A 143 6.97 -5.37 -3.75
N LYS A 144 6.79 -5.84 -2.52
CA LYS A 144 5.53 -6.42 -2.06
C LYS A 144 5.07 -5.67 -0.83
N ARG A 145 3.83 -5.16 -0.85
CA ARG A 145 3.20 -4.63 0.36
C ARG A 145 2.78 -5.81 1.25
N LEU A 146 3.26 -5.81 2.49
CA LEU A 146 2.98 -6.88 3.46
C LEU A 146 1.77 -6.58 4.33
N GLY A 147 1.44 -5.30 4.50
CA GLY A 147 0.30 -4.85 5.28
C GLY A 147 0.25 -3.35 5.34
N PHE A 148 -0.92 -2.83 5.70
CA PHE A 148 -1.19 -1.44 5.97
C PHE A 148 -2.42 -1.33 6.85
N GLY A 149 -2.63 -0.19 7.47
CA GLY A 149 -3.85 0.06 8.24
C GLY A 149 -3.78 1.32 9.09
N THR A 150 -4.77 1.47 9.95
CA THR A 150 -4.93 2.58 10.88
C THR A 150 -4.62 2.14 12.30
N PHE A 151 -4.06 3.02 13.14
CA PHE A 151 -3.98 2.83 14.59
C PHE A 151 -5.33 3.25 15.22
N ASN A 152 -6.34 2.38 15.13
CA ASN A 152 -7.64 2.57 15.79
C ASN A 152 -7.69 1.87 17.15
#